data_AF-A0A7Z1SBX4-F1
#
_entry.id   AF-A0A7Z1SBX4-F1
#
_cell.length_a   1.000
_cell.length_b   1.000
_cell.length_c   1.000
_cell.angle_alpha   90.00
_cell.angle_beta   90.00
_cell.angle_gamma   90.00
#
_symmetry.space_group_name_H-M   'P 1'
#
loop_
_entity.id
_entity.type
_entity.pdbx_description
1 polymer ?
#
loop_
_entity_poly.entity_id
_entity_poly.type
_entity_poly.pdbx_seq_one_letter_code
_entity_poly.pdbx_strand_id
1 'polypeptide(L)'
;RIVDVVADRKLKSLKDHFYRYSLKLRQKVKTVTIDMYEPYMSLIKQLFPNAKIIIDRFHIVQSLNRALNMSRVHVMNCYRTSNRPLYNKYKSYWKLFLKPFETLEAFNYHKVHLFKEWKTEKGIINYLLGVDVELFNTYHYVHELRRLLKENQIEKFNHKLFSIHLSDVCPKLRPIIRTLRRLA
;
A
#
# COMPACT_ATOMS: atom_id res chain seq x y z
N ARG A 1 14.80 -22.16 -7.97
CA ARG A 1 16.22 -22.31 -7.53
C ARG A 1 16.85 -20.93 -7.54
N ILE A 2 17.43 -20.49 -6.42
CA ILE A 2 18.17 -19.23 -6.35
C ILE A 2 19.52 -19.44 -7.04
N VAL A 3 19.93 -18.49 -7.88
CA VAL A 3 21.17 -18.58 -8.68
C VAL A 3 22.32 -17.82 -8.02
N ASP A 4 22.06 -16.62 -7.50
CA ASP A 4 23.07 -15.77 -6.86
C ASP A 4 22.41 -14.78 -5.89
N VAL A 5 23.17 -14.27 -4.92
CA VAL A 5 22.76 -13.26 -3.95
C VAL A 5 23.87 -12.21 -3.84
N VAL A 6 23.54 -10.95 -4.15
CA VAL A 6 24.50 -9.84 -4.07
C VAL A 6 24.62 -9.35 -2.62
N ALA A 7 25.84 -9.04 -2.19
CA ALA A 7 26.15 -8.68 -0.80
C ALA A 7 25.49 -7.36 -0.33
N ASP A 8 25.27 -6.40 -1.23
CA ASP A 8 24.61 -5.15 -0.90
C ASP A 8 23.73 -4.61 -2.04
N ARG A 9 22.90 -3.63 -1.69
CA ARG A 9 21.91 -3.01 -2.58
C ARG A 9 22.38 -1.70 -3.23
N LYS A 10 23.64 -1.30 -3.04
CA LYS A 10 24.18 -0.05 -3.57
C LYS A 10 24.22 -0.14 -5.10
N LEU A 11 23.87 0.96 -5.77
CA LEU A 11 23.78 0.97 -7.24
C LEU A 11 25.11 0.63 -7.89
N LYS A 12 26.24 1.07 -7.31
CA LYS A 12 27.58 0.76 -7.80
C LYS A 12 27.87 -0.73 -7.72
N SER A 13 27.63 -1.36 -6.56
CA SER A 13 27.83 -2.79 -6.35
C SER A 13 26.98 -3.64 -7.31
N LEU A 14 25.71 -3.28 -7.51
CA LEU A 14 24.83 -3.96 -8.48
C LEU A 14 25.33 -3.81 -9.92
N LYS A 15 25.75 -2.60 -10.30
CA LYS A 15 26.27 -2.30 -11.62
C LYS A 15 27.52 -3.13 -11.91
N ASP A 16 28.48 -3.11 -10.99
CA ASP A 16 29.75 -3.84 -11.11
C ASP A 16 29.51 -5.35 -11.14
N HIS A 17 28.59 -5.87 -10.32
CA HIS A 17 28.20 -7.27 -10.31
C HIS A 17 27.71 -7.75 -11.69
N PHE A 18 26.79 -7.00 -12.32
CA PHE A 18 26.21 -7.40 -13.60
C PHE A 18 27.09 -7.08 -14.81
N TYR A 19 28.04 -6.15 -14.70
CA TYR A 19 29.01 -5.88 -15.76
C TYR A 19 30.03 -6.99 -15.98
N ARG A 20 30.13 -7.96 -15.06
CA ARG A 20 30.87 -9.21 -15.30
C ARG A 20 30.26 -10.05 -16.44
N TYR A 21 28.98 -9.85 -16.76
CA TYR A 21 28.32 -10.48 -17.91
C TYR A 21 28.39 -9.60 -19.15
N SER A 22 28.72 -10.23 -20.28
CA SER A 22 28.78 -9.55 -21.58
C SER A 22 27.44 -8.91 -21.94
N LEU A 23 27.49 -7.82 -22.72
CA LEU A 23 26.27 -7.13 -23.17
C LEU A 23 25.33 -8.08 -23.93
N LYS A 24 25.88 -8.99 -24.75
CA LYS A 24 25.11 -10.01 -25.49
C LYS A 24 24.28 -10.91 -24.57
N LEU A 25 24.79 -11.24 -23.38
CA LEU A 25 24.04 -12.01 -22.38
C LEU A 25 22.99 -11.14 -21.67
N ARG A 26 23.36 -9.92 -21.29
CA ARG A 26 22.43 -8.98 -20.62
C ARG A 26 21.24 -8.60 -21.50
N GLN A 27 21.44 -8.49 -22.81
CA GLN A 27 20.38 -8.25 -23.80
C GLN A 27 19.37 -9.42 -23.91
N LYS A 28 19.70 -10.62 -23.42
CA LYS A 28 18.78 -11.77 -23.41
C LYS A 28 17.83 -11.77 -22.21
N VAL A 29 18.04 -10.89 -21.23
CA VAL A 29 17.14 -10.78 -20.07
C VAL A 29 15.79 -10.23 -20.53
N LYS A 30 14.72 -10.98 -20.26
CA LYS A 30 13.36 -10.64 -20.71
C LYS A 30 12.61 -9.75 -19.73
N THR A 31 12.79 -9.98 -18.43
CA THR A 31 12.03 -9.32 -17.37
C THR A 31 12.88 -9.11 -16.13
N VAL A 32 12.71 -7.97 -15.47
CA VAL A 32 13.33 -7.68 -14.18
C VAL A 32 12.25 -7.15 -13.24
N THR A 33 12.08 -7.81 -12.09
CA THR A 33 11.14 -7.35 -11.05
C THR A 33 11.90 -6.51 -10.03
N ILE A 34 11.39 -5.31 -9.73
CA ILE A 34 12.04 -4.35 -8.82
C ILE A 34 11.05 -3.73 -7.83
N ASP A 35 11.59 -3.15 -6.76
CA ASP A 35 10.88 -2.20 -5.90
C ASP A 35 10.61 -0.87 -6.64
N MET A 36 9.71 -0.05 -6.11
CA MET A 36 9.30 1.26 -6.64
C MET A 36 10.41 2.35 -6.54
N TYR A 37 11.64 1.99 -6.19
CA TYR A 37 12.75 2.93 -6.07
C TYR A 37 13.30 3.32 -7.44
N GLU A 38 13.03 4.57 -7.82
CA GLU A 38 13.32 5.14 -9.14
C GLU A 38 14.77 4.95 -9.64
N PRO A 39 15.82 5.07 -8.80
CA PRO A 39 17.20 4.82 -9.25
C PRO A 39 17.45 3.40 -9.75
N TYR A 40 16.68 2.40 -9.30
CA TYR A 40 16.76 1.06 -9.89
C TYR A 40 16.21 1.03 -11.31
N MET A 41 15.17 1.80 -11.63
CA MET A 41 14.63 1.83 -13.01
C MET A 41 15.69 2.30 -14.00
N SER A 42 16.40 3.39 -13.68
CA SER A 42 17.47 3.91 -14.53
C SER A 42 18.63 2.93 -14.65
N LEU A 43 19.04 2.31 -13.55
CA LEU A 43 20.11 1.31 -13.54
C LEU A 43 19.74 0.07 -14.37
N ILE A 44 18.52 -0.46 -14.23
CA ILE A 44 18.07 -1.65 -14.96
C ILE A 44 17.98 -1.38 -16.45
N LYS A 45 17.49 -0.20 -16.88
CA LYS A 45 17.52 0.18 -18.31
C LYS A 45 18.95 0.21 -18.87
N GLN A 46 19.93 0.65 -18.09
CA GLN A 46 21.35 0.61 -18.47
C GLN A 46 21.93 -0.80 -18.52
N LEU A 47 21.57 -1.65 -17.55
CA LEU A 47 22.11 -3.01 -17.43
C LEU A 47 21.47 -3.98 -18.43
N PHE A 48 20.15 -3.91 -18.59
CA PHE A 48 19.31 -4.85 -19.33
C PHE A 48 18.37 -4.10 -20.29
N PRO A 49 18.88 -3.59 -21.42
CA PRO A 49 18.13 -2.67 -22.28
C PRO A 49 16.86 -3.28 -22.88
N ASN A 50 16.81 -4.60 -23.06
CA ASN A 50 15.66 -5.31 -23.65
C ASN A 50 14.68 -5.85 -22.60
N ALA A 51 14.97 -5.70 -21.30
CA ALA A 51 14.15 -6.29 -20.26
C ALA A 51 12.93 -5.42 -19.94
N LYS A 52 11.76 -6.06 -19.80
CA LYS A 52 10.57 -5.42 -19.25
C LYS A 52 10.71 -5.28 -17.74
N ILE A 53 10.54 -4.06 -17.24
CA ILE A 53 10.56 -3.78 -15.80
C ILE A 53 9.18 -4.07 -15.23
N ILE A 54 9.11 -4.90 -14.20
CA ILE A 54 7.89 -5.25 -13.46
C ILE A 54 8.04 -4.70 -12.04
N ILE A 55 7.04 -3.96 -11.58
CA ILE A 55 7.02 -3.48 -10.19
C ILE A 55 6.47 -4.58 -9.29
N ASP A 56 7.16 -4.85 -8.18
CA ASP A 56 6.68 -5.81 -7.20
C ASP A 56 5.39 -5.32 -6.52
N ARG A 57 4.33 -6.12 -6.66
CA ARG A 57 3.00 -5.86 -6.09
C ARG A 57 3.02 -5.84 -4.57
N PHE A 58 3.92 -6.59 -3.94
CA PHE A 58 4.05 -6.60 -2.48
C PHE A 58 4.39 -5.19 -1.96
N HIS A 59 5.32 -4.49 -2.61
CA HIS A 59 5.70 -3.13 -2.23
C HIS A 59 4.59 -2.11 -2.45
N ILE A 60 3.75 -2.30 -3.47
CA ILE A 60 2.55 -1.48 -3.68
C ILE A 60 1.57 -1.68 -2.53
N VAL A 61 1.20 -2.93 -2.23
CA VAL A 61 0.27 -3.27 -1.14
C VAL A 61 0.81 -2.81 0.21
N GLN A 62 2.11 -2.99 0.46
CA GLN A 62 2.78 -2.54 1.67
C GLN A 62 2.69 -1.01 1.81
N SER A 63 2.93 -0.26 0.74
CA SER A 63 2.85 1.20 0.74
C SER A 63 1.43 1.70 0.98
N LEU A 64 0.42 1.08 0.37
CA LEU A 64 -0.99 1.39 0.59
C LEU A 64 -1.40 1.12 2.05
N ASN A 65 -1.03 -0.03 2.61
CA ASN A 65 -1.32 -0.37 4.00
C ASN A 65 -0.64 0.58 4.99
N ARG A 66 0.63 0.94 4.72
CA ARG A 66 1.35 1.92 5.53
C ARG A 66 0.65 3.27 5.48
N ALA A 67 0.26 3.75 4.30
CA ALA A 67 -0.46 5.01 4.14
C ALA A 67 -1.79 5.00 4.90
N LEU A 68 -2.60 3.94 4.78
CA LEU A 68 -3.86 3.79 5.51
C LEU A 68 -3.65 3.84 7.03
N ASN A 69 -2.65 3.10 7.54
CA ASN A 69 -2.35 3.14 8.97
C ASN A 69 -1.87 4.52 9.42
N MET A 70 -1.06 5.22 8.61
CA MET A 70 -0.63 6.59 8.90
C MET A 70 -1.80 7.57 8.89
N SER A 71 -2.75 7.43 7.97
CA SER A 71 -3.99 8.22 7.92
C SER A 71 -4.83 8.01 9.19
N ARG A 72 -5.02 6.75 9.60
CA ARG A 72 -5.69 6.43 10.87
C ARG A 72 -4.95 7.05 12.07
N VAL A 73 -3.62 6.96 12.14
CA VAL A 73 -2.83 7.59 13.22
C VAL A 73 -2.99 9.11 13.22
N HIS A 74 -3.04 9.73 12.03
CA HIS A 74 -3.23 11.16 11.88
C HIS A 74 -4.56 11.61 12.50
N VAL A 75 -5.68 11.01 12.07
CA VAL A 75 -7.01 11.28 12.62
C VAL A 75 -7.09 10.92 14.11
N MET A 76 -6.55 9.76 14.51
CA MET A 76 -6.47 9.35 15.92
C MET A 76 -5.84 10.44 16.78
N ASN A 77 -4.71 11.02 16.35
CA ASN A 77 -3.98 12.01 17.14
C ASN A 77 -4.74 13.34 17.31
N CYS A 78 -5.67 13.70 16.42
CA CYS A 78 -6.56 14.85 16.59
C CYS A 78 -7.43 14.73 17.86
N TYR A 79 -7.68 13.50 18.33
CA TYR A 79 -8.48 13.21 19.51
C TYR A 79 -7.67 12.90 20.77
N ARG A 80 -6.34 13.03 20.73
CA ARG A 80 -5.45 12.60 21.82
C ARG A 80 -5.79 13.26 23.17
N THR A 81 -6.14 14.54 23.13
CA THR A 81 -6.52 15.36 24.29
C THR A 81 -8.01 15.68 24.31
N SER A 82 -8.61 16.00 23.16
CA SER A 82 -10.01 16.42 23.05
C SER A 82 -11.02 15.30 23.30
N ASN A 83 -10.72 14.05 22.90
CA ASN A 83 -11.61 12.92 23.10
C ASN A 83 -10.83 11.62 23.33
N ARG A 84 -10.38 11.43 24.57
CA ARG A 84 -9.58 10.27 24.97
C ARG A 84 -10.29 8.92 24.71
N PRO A 85 -11.61 8.76 24.96
CA PRO A 85 -12.31 7.53 24.62
C PRO A 85 -12.27 7.18 23.13
N LEU A 86 -12.42 8.17 22.24
CA LEU A 86 -12.35 7.97 20.80
C LEU A 86 -10.93 7.65 20.33
N TYR A 87 -9.93 8.37 20.84
CA TYR A 87 -8.51 8.07 20.63
C TYR A 87 -8.18 6.60 20.95
N ASN A 88 -8.65 6.12 22.11
CA ASN A 88 -8.42 4.74 22.54
C ASN A 88 -9.09 3.72 21.60
N LYS A 89 -10.29 4.00 21.06
CA LYS A 89 -10.94 3.13 20.08
C LYS A 89 -10.11 3.02 18.80
N TYR A 90 -9.68 4.14 18.23
CA TYR A 90 -8.79 4.14 17.06
C TYR A 90 -7.46 3.41 17.32
N LYS A 91 -6.90 3.53 18.53
CA LYS A 91 -5.66 2.85 18.92
C LYS A 91 -5.86 1.35 19.10
N SER A 92 -6.94 0.93 19.76
CA SER A 92 -7.20 -0.48 20.08
C SER A 92 -7.58 -1.29 18.84
N TYR A 93 -8.42 -0.72 17.97
CA TYR A 93 -9.01 -1.41 16.83
C TYR A 93 -8.24 -1.20 15.51
N TRP A 94 -6.98 -0.75 15.57
CA TRP A 94 -6.17 -0.44 14.39
C TRP A 94 -6.05 -1.60 13.39
N LYS A 95 -6.01 -2.85 13.88
CA LYS A 95 -5.88 -4.05 13.03
C LYS A 95 -7.09 -4.23 12.11
N LEU A 96 -8.29 -3.85 12.55
CA LEU A 96 -9.50 -3.97 11.75
C LEU A 96 -9.45 -3.09 10.48
N PHE A 97 -8.74 -1.96 10.54
CA PHE A 97 -8.57 -1.09 9.36
C PHE A 97 -7.79 -1.77 8.23
N LEU A 98 -6.88 -2.69 8.57
CA LEU A 98 -6.03 -3.37 7.59
C LEU A 98 -6.66 -4.67 7.05
N LYS A 99 -7.62 -5.24 7.78
CA LYS A 99 -8.36 -6.44 7.39
C LYS A 99 -9.27 -6.12 6.18
N PRO A 100 -9.28 -6.95 5.11
CA PRO A 100 -10.16 -6.74 3.97
C PRO A 100 -11.62 -6.61 4.39
N PHE A 101 -12.33 -5.63 3.84
CA PHE A 101 -13.69 -5.29 4.27
C PHE A 101 -14.67 -6.47 4.09
N GLU A 102 -14.46 -7.27 3.05
CA GLU A 102 -15.25 -8.46 2.73
C GLU A 102 -15.12 -9.55 3.80
N THR A 103 -14.00 -9.56 4.53
CA THR A 103 -13.70 -10.55 5.57
C THR A 103 -14.04 -10.08 6.99
N LEU A 104 -14.46 -8.82 7.15
CA LEU A 104 -14.90 -8.32 8.44
C LEU A 104 -16.18 -9.02 8.86
N GLU A 105 -16.18 -9.52 10.08
CA GLU A 105 -17.35 -10.16 10.69
C GLU A 105 -18.50 -9.14 10.79
N ALA A 106 -19.70 -9.56 10.37
CA ALA A 106 -20.88 -8.70 10.22
C ALA A 106 -22.12 -9.14 11.02
N PHE A 107 -22.17 -10.37 11.52
CA PHE A 107 -23.36 -11.02 12.08
C PHE A 107 -23.21 -11.37 13.57
N ASN A 108 -22.01 -11.74 14.00
CA ASN A 108 -21.72 -12.20 15.36
C ASN A 108 -21.41 -11.02 16.29
N TYR A 109 -22.48 -10.44 16.82
CA TYR A 109 -22.40 -9.45 17.89
C TYR A 109 -21.76 -10.08 19.12
N HIS A 110 -20.76 -9.41 19.68
CA HIS A 110 -20.17 -9.77 20.95
C HIS A 110 -19.82 -8.52 21.76
N LYS A 111 -19.59 -8.73 23.05
CA LYS A 111 -19.11 -7.66 23.93
C LYS A 111 -17.68 -7.29 23.53
N VAL A 112 -17.49 -6.04 23.12
CA VAL A 112 -16.18 -5.51 22.70
C VAL A 112 -15.70 -4.43 23.67
N HIS A 113 -14.39 -4.39 23.91
CA HIS A 113 -13.79 -3.42 24.82
C HIS A 113 -14.01 -1.97 24.33
N LEU A 114 -14.15 -0.98 25.21
CA LEU A 114 -14.37 0.45 24.87
C LEU A 114 -15.72 0.83 24.22
N PHE A 115 -16.62 -0.12 23.98
CA PHE A 115 -18.00 0.14 23.57
C PHE A 115 -18.97 -0.32 24.66
N LYS A 116 -20.06 0.45 24.86
CA LYS A 116 -21.13 0.08 25.80
C LYS A 116 -22.05 -1.00 25.22
N GLU A 117 -22.20 -0.98 23.90
CA GLU A 117 -23.05 -1.88 23.15
C GLU A 117 -22.24 -3.04 22.56
N TRP A 118 -22.94 -4.13 22.26
CA TRP A 118 -22.38 -5.22 21.47
C TRP A 118 -22.13 -4.74 20.05
N LYS A 119 -20.99 -5.14 19.47
CA LYS A 119 -20.62 -4.75 18.11
C LYS A 119 -20.05 -5.93 17.35
N THR A 120 -20.15 -5.84 16.03
CA THR A 120 -19.43 -6.68 15.07
C THR A 120 -18.17 -5.95 14.62
N GLU A 121 -17.25 -6.65 13.93
CA GLU A 121 -16.06 -5.99 13.39
C GLU A 121 -16.43 -4.89 12.37
N LYS A 122 -17.41 -5.16 11.48
CA LYS A 122 -17.95 -4.14 10.58
C LYS A 122 -18.60 -2.99 11.34
N GLY A 123 -19.33 -3.28 12.41
CA GLY A 123 -19.94 -2.24 13.27
C GLY A 123 -18.90 -1.30 13.88
N ILE A 124 -17.77 -1.83 14.34
CA ILE A 124 -16.65 -1.02 14.86
C ILE A 124 -16.05 -0.15 13.77
N ILE A 125 -15.76 -0.73 12.60
CA ILE A 125 -15.16 0.00 11.48
C ILE A 125 -16.10 1.09 10.96
N ASN A 126 -17.37 0.79 10.76
CA ASN A 126 -18.35 1.78 10.30
C ASN A 126 -18.49 2.93 11.32
N TYR A 127 -18.50 2.63 12.62
CA TYR A 127 -18.51 3.66 13.66
C TYR A 127 -17.28 4.57 13.56
N LEU A 128 -16.08 4.00 13.41
CA LEU A 128 -14.85 4.80 13.38
C LEU A 128 -14.68 5.58 12.07
N LEU A 129 -15.01 4.97 10.93
CA LEU A 129 -14.95 5.67 9.64
C LEU A 129 -16.01 6.76 9.54
N GLY A 130 -17.16 6.61 10.21
CA GLY A 130 -18.22 7.63 10.25
C GLY A 130 -17.83 8.93 10.96
N VAL A 131 -16.66 8.98 11.63
CA VAL A 131 -16.17 10.18 12.31
C VAL A 131 -15.43 11.12 11.35
N ASP A 132 -14.74 10.59 10.35
CA ASP A 132 -13.83 11.37 9.49
C ASP A 132 -13.97 10.95 8.02
N VAL A 133 -14.46 11.88 7.19
CA VAL A 133 -14.77 11.63 5.78
C VAL A 133 -13.53 11.33 4.94
N GLU A 134 -12.39 11.97 5.22
CA GLU A 134 -11.15 11.71 4.49
C GLU A 134 -10.63 10.31 4.80
N LEU A 135 -10.73 9.85 6.05
CA LEU A 135 -10.34 8.52 6.47
C LEU A 135 -11.27 7.46 5.90
N PHE A 136 -12.58 7.72 5.87
CA PHE A 136 -13.56 6.88 5.18
C PHE A 136 -13.16 6.67 3.71
N ASN A 137 -12.96 7.76 2.97
CA ASN A 137 -12.55 7.70 1.56
C ASN A 137 -11.21 6.96 1.39
N THR A 138 -10.22 7.31 2.22
CA THR A 138 -8.89 6.68 2.21
C THR A 138 -8.99 5.17 2.42
N TYR A 139 -9.82 4.72 3.37
CA TYR A 139 -10.05 3.31 3.65
C TYR A 139 -10.62 2.61 2.41
N HIS A 140 -11.69 3.14 1.83
CA HIS A 140 -12.35 2.52 0.68
C HIS A 140 -11.45 2.45 -0.54
N TYR A 141 -10.76 3.55 -0.90
CA TYR A 141 -9.84 3.55 -2.03
C TYR A 141 -8.68 2.57 -1.84
N VAL A 142 -8.09 2.50 -0.64
CA VAL A 142 -6.97 1.58 -0.37
C VAL A 142 -7.43 0.12 -0.51
N HIS A 143 -8.58 -0.26 0.06
CA HIS A 143 -9.08 -1.62 -0.05
C HIS A 143 -9.47 -2.00 -1.48
N GLU A 144 -10.08 -1.08 -2.22
CA GLU A 144 -10.42 -1.30 -3.62
C GLU A 144 -9.16 -1.48 -4.48
N LEU A 145 -8.14 -0.63 -4.34
CA LEU A 145 -6.87 -0.77 -5.04
C LEU A 145 -6.19 -2.11 -4.71
N ARG A 146 -6.18 -2.51 -3.43
CA ARG A 146 -5.64 -3.82 -3.01
C ARG A 146 -6.41 -4.99 -3.63
N ARG A 147 -7.74 -4.90 -3.68
CA ARG A 147 -8.60 -5.91 -4.28
C ARG A 147 -8.32 -6.06 -5.77
N LEU A 148 -8.24 -4.95 -6.52
CA LEU A 148 -7.93 -4.94 -7.95
C LEU A 148 -6.54 -5.53 -8.26
N LEU A 149 -5.53 -5.24 -7.41
CA LEU A 149 -4.21 -5.87 -7.53
C LEU A 149 -4.26 -7.38 -7.27
N LYS A 150 -5.01 -7.81 -6.25
CA LYS A 150 -5.19 -9.23 -5.91
C LYS A 150 -5.88 -10.00 -7.03
N GLU A 151 -6.86 -9.38 -7.69
CA GLU A 151 -7.61 -9.95 -8.82
C GLU A 151 -6.89 -9.79 -10.17
N ASN A 152 -5.67 -9.24 -10.18
CA ASN A 152 -4.89 -9.00 -11.40
C ASN A 152 -5.60 -8.11 -12.44
N GLN A 153 -6.50 -7.23 -11.99
CA GLN A 153 -7.28 -6.32 -12.84
C GLN A 153 -6.54 -4.98 -13.04
N ILE A 154 -5.44 -5.01 -13.80
CA ILE A 154 -4.51 -3.87 -13.94
C ILE A 154 -5.18 -2.64 -14.59
N GLU A 155 -5.98 -2.83 -15.63
CA GLU A 155 -6.70 -1.71 -16.29
C GLU A 155 -7.64 -0.99 -15.33
N LYS A 156 -8.43 -1.76 -14.57
CA LYS A 156 -9.32 -1.21 -13.56
C LYS A 156 -8.56 -0.56 -12.41
N PHE A 157 -7.42 -1.13 -12.01
CA PHE A 157 -6.53 -0.53 -11.03
C PHE A 157 -6.03 0.84 -11.48
N ASN A 158 -5.54 0.95 -12.72
CA ASN A 158 -5.07 2.21 -13.29
C ASN A 158 -6.21 3.22 -13.41
N HIS A 159 -7.35 2.83 -13.98
CA HIS A 159 -8.52 3.70 -14.07
C HIS A 159 -8.92 4.24 -12.69
N LYS A 160 -9.00 3.37 -11.68
CA LYS A 160 -9.32 3.79 -10.31
C LYS A 160 -8.24 4.68 -9.70
N LEU A 161 -6.97 4.36 -9.92
CA LEU A 161 -5.84 5.15 -9.43
C LEU A 161 -5.87 6.58 -9.97
N PHE A 162 -6.22 6.76 -11.25
CA PHE A 162 -6.34 8.08 -11.87
C PHE A 162 -7.64 8.81 -11.50
N SER A 163 -8.71 8.09 -11.17
CA SER A 163 -9.98 8.69 -10.74
C SER A 163 -9.98 9.27 -9.32
N ILE A 164 -8.99 8.94 -8.47
CA ILE A 164 -8.95 9.44 -7.08
C ILE A 164 -8.61 10.94 -7.05
N HIS A 165 -9.49 11.79 -6.53
CA HIS A 165 -9.14 13.18 -6.26
C HIS A 165 -8.28 13.28 -4.99
N LEU A 166 -7.15 13.99 -5.06
CA LEU A 166 -6.22 14.10 -3.94
C LEU A 166 -6.80 14.87 -2.75
N SER A 167 -7.82 15.70 -2.96
CA SER A 167 -8.59 16.39 -1.93
C SER A 167 -9.37 15.44 -1.04
N ASP A 168 -9.85 14.32 -1.59
CA ASP A 168 -10.84 13.46 -0.94
C ASP A 168 -10.19 12.49 0.05
N VAL A 169 -8.86 12.39 0.03
CA VAL A 169 -8.10 11.42 0.80
C VAL A 169 -7.16 12.11 1.78
N CYS A 170 -6.87 11.40 2.86
CA CYS A 170 -5.97 11.87 3.88
C CYS A 170 -4.59 12.23 3.28
N PRO A 171 -3.92 13.26 3.81
CA PRO A 171 -2.61 13.71 3.32
C PRO A 171 -1.55 12.61 3.21
N LYS A 172 -1.65 11.56 4.03
CA LYS A 172 -0.68 10.44 4.05
C LYS A 172 -0.79 9.51 2.85
N LEU A 173 -1.93 9.46 2.15
CA LEU A 173 -2.10 8.64 0.94
C LEU A 173 -1.66 9.39 -0.33
N ARG A 174 -1.73 10.72 -0.35
CA ARG A 174 -1.46 11.56 -1.54
C ARG A 174 -0.08 11.30 -2.17
N PRO A 175 1.04 11.18 -1.42
CA PRO A 175 2.34 10.89 -2.01
C PRO A 175 2.37 9.53 -2.72
N ILE A 176 1.73 8.51 -2.13
CA ILE A 176 1.70 7.16 -2.70
C ILE A 176 0.93 7.17 -4.02
N ILE A 177 -0.22 7.85 -4.08
CA ILE A 177 -1.00 7.98 -5.32
C ILE A 177 -0.15 8.66 -6.40
N ARG A 178 0.56 9.75 -6.07
CA ARG A 178 1.44 10.44 -7.04
C ARG A 178 2.54 9.53 -7.55
N THR A 179 3.20 8.79 -6.67
CA THR A 179 4.24 7.82 -7.04
C THR A 179 3.68 6.75 -7.95
N LEU A 180 2.54 6.14 -7.60
CA LEU A 180 1.93 5.10 -8.41
C LEU A 180 1.49 5.61 -9.78
N ARG A 181 0.92 6.83 -9.87
CA ARG A 181 0.54 7.44 -11.16
C ARG A 181 1.72 7.71 -12.08
N ARG A 182 2.90 7.98 -11.53
CA ARG A 182 4.13 8.16 -12.31
C ARG A 182 4.69 6.83 -12.82
N LEU A 183 4.35 5.73 -12.16
CA LEU A 183 4.85 4.39 -12.44
C LEU A 183 3.91 3.56 -13.32
N ALA A 184 2.63 3.94 -13.38
CA ALA A 184 1.59 3.35 -14.22
C ALA A 184 1.71 3.87 -15.67
#